data_AF-A0A522CR70-F1
#
_entry.id   AF-A0A522CR70-F1
#
_cell.length_a   1.000
_cell.length_b   1.000
_cell.length_c   1.000
_cell.angle_alpha   90.00
_cell.angle_beta   90.00
_cell.angle_gamma   90.00
#
_symmetry.space_group_name_H-M   'P 1'
#
loop_
_entity.id
_entity.type
_entity.pdbx_description
1 polymer ?
#
loop_
_entity_poly.entity_id
_entity_poly.type
_entity_poly.pdbx_seq_one_letter_code
_entity_poly.pdbx_strand_id
1 'polypeptide(L)'
;MSTFPSDAEPGGGFDADDWDRLPAFTGALATLDDVQARRAIFSMADTHNGRTIDMPLPQPVIWWSDDGDQAAIAVQAEAHDSDEGETMEVLGLILPDGEGAVALLEDVDLVDDTDPTWRDLVAAAVGDETGDEG
;
A
#
# COMPACT_ATOMS: atom_id res chain seq x y z
N MET A 1 8.82 -34.46 -3.47
CA MET A 1 8.03 -34.01 -2.31
C MET A 1 7.44 -32.69 -2.74
N SER A 2 6.20 -32.65 -3.21
CA SER A 2 5.52 -31.39 -3.55
C SER A 2 4.94 -30.83 -2.26
N THR A 3 5.54 -29.77 -1.74
CA THR A 3 4.92 -28.92 -0.74
C THR A 3 3.87 -28.08 -1.47
N PHE A 4 2.61 -28.31 -1.13
CA PHE A 4 1.52 -27.39 -1.43
C PHE A 4 1.75 -26.10 -0.62
N PRO A 5 1.44 -24.90 -1.15
CA PRO A 5 1.52 -23.70 -0.33
C PRO A 5 0.52 -23.82 0.83
N SER A 6 1.06 -23.85 2.04
CA SER A 6 0.29 -23.81 3.27
C SER A 6 -0.27 -22.40 3.46
N ASP A 7 -1.54 -22.32 3.86
CA ASP A 7 -2.11 -21.24 4.66
C ASP A 7 -2.02 -19.81 4.11
N ALA A 8 -2.95 -19.47 3.21
CA ALA A 8 -3.45 -18.09 3.15
C ALA A 8 -4.28 -17.82 4.43
N GLU A 9 -3.59 -17.48 5.52
CA GLU A 9 -4.21 -17.06 6.78
C GLU A 9 -5.05 -15.77 6.55
N PRO A 10 -6.24 -15.64 7.17
CA PRO A 10 -7.10 -14.46 7.03
C PRO A 10 -6.53 -13.31 7.87
N GLY A 11 -5.69 -12.52 7.21
CA GLY A 11 -4.86 -11.46 7.76
C GLY A 11 -3.61 -11.22 6.90
N GLY A 12 -3.32 -12.16 5.99
CA GLY A 12 -2.11 -12.20 5.19
C GLY A 12 -2.01 -11.06 4.20
N GLY A 13 -0.83 -10.46 4.16
CA GLY A 13 -0.45 -9.49 3.14
C GLY A 13 -0.38 -10.09 1.75
N PHE A 14 0.68 -9.81 1.01
CA PHE A 14 0.75 -10.17 -0.40
C PHE A 14 2.16 -10.54 -0.84
N ASP A 15 2.20 -11.39 -1.85
CA ASP A 15 3.38 -11.69 -2.64
C ASP A 15 3.29 -11.01 -4.02
N ALA A 16 4.40 -11.02 -4.74
CA ALA A 16 4.53 -10.45 -6.08
C ALA A 16 3.57 -11.06 -7.13
N ASP A 17 2.91 -12.18 -6.82
CA ASP A 17 2.01 -12.91 -7.71
C ASP A 17 0.51 -12.75 -7.35
N ASP A 18 0.17 -12.19 -6.18
CA ASP A 18 -1.22 -12.18 -5.66
C ASP A 18 -1.67 -10.80 -5.15
N TRP A 19 -0.84 -9.77 -5.33
CA TRP A 19 -1.12 -8.39 -4.90
C TRP A 19 -2.38 -7.77 -5.54
N ASP A 20 -2.74 -8.16 -6.77
CA ASP A 20 -3.90 -7.63 -7.50
C ASP A 20 -5.24 -7.97 -6.81
N ARG A 21 -5.26 -8.97 -5.91
CA ARG A 21 -6.45 -9.31 -5.14
C ARG A 21 -6.85 -8.23 -4.13
N LEU A 22 -5.95 -7.30 -3.81
CA LEU A 22 -6.13 -6.33 -2.75
C LEU A 22 -7.26 -5.35 -3.12
N PRO A 23 -8.22 -5.11 -2.21
CA PRO A 23 -9.34 -4.24 -2.49
C PRO A 23 -8.88 -2.78 -2.53
N ALA A 24 -8.91 -2.17 -3.72
CA ALA A 24 -8.67 -0.75 -3.87
C ALA A 24 -9.88 0.09 -3.48
N PHE A 25 -9.65 1.12 -2.65
CA PHE A 25 -10.62 2.15 -2.33
C PHE A 25 -10.56 3.26 -3.38
N THR A 26 -11.55 3.30 -4.28
CA THR A 26 -11.57 4.22 -5.43
C THR A 26 -12.93 4.91 -5.55
N GLY A 27 -12.95 6.09 -6.19
CA GLY A 27 -14.18 6.79 -6.56
C GLY A 27 -14.92 7.53 -5.42
N ALA A 28 -14.40 7.51 -4.21
CA ALA A 28 -14.87 8.32 -3.08
C ALA A 28 -13.69 8.69 -2.17
N LEU A 29 -13.89 9.72 -1.33
CA LEU A 29 -12.97 10.00 -0.22
C LEU A 29 -13.29 9.05 0.93
N ALA A 30 -12.25 8.50 1.54
CA ALA A 30 -12.40 7.63 2.68
C ALA A 30 -12.93 8.40 3.89
N THR A 31 -13.83 7.75 4.60
CA THR A 31 -14.31 8.24 5.89
C THR A 31 -13.73 7.40 7.03
N LEU A 32 -13.87 7.90 8.26
CA LEU A 32 -13.47 7.15 9.45
C LEU A 32 -14.18 5.79 9.56
N ASP A 33 -15.42 5.67 9.07
CA ASP A 33 -16.16 4.40 9.03
C ASP A 33 -15.50 3.40 8.07
N ASP A 34 -15.05 3.88 6.89
CA ASP A 34 -14.34 3.04 5.91
C ASP A 34 -13.03 2.50 6.47
N VAL A 35 -12.28 3.32 7.22
CA VAL A 35 -11.04 2.88 7.89
C VAL A 35 -11.35 1.86 8.98
N GLN A 36 -12.37 2.09 9.82
CA GLN A 36 -12.78 1.15 10.86
C GLN A 36 -13.30 -0.18 10.27
N ALA A 37 -13.92 -0.13 9.09
CA ALA A 37 -14.36 -1.29 8.33
C ALA A 37 -13.23 -1.96 7.52
N ARG A 38 -11.99 -1.46 7.60
CA ARG A 38 -10.81 -1.91 6.83
C ARG A 38 -11.04 -1.88 5.30
N ARG A 39 -11.83 -0.92 4.83
CA ARG A 39 -12.06 -0.65 3.41
C ARG A 39 -11.09 0.39 2.86
N ALA A 40 -10.63 1.30 3.72
CA ALA A 40 -9.64 2.32 3.42
C ALA A 40 -8.50 2.25 4.44
N ILE A 41 -7.33 2.76 4.05
CA ILE A 41 -6.13 2.78 4.91
C ILE A 41 -6.16 3.99 5.83
N PHE A 42 -6.58 5.15 5.32
CA PHE A 42 -6.63 6.39 6.09
C PHE A 42 -7.88 7.20 5.80
N SER A 43 -8.18 8.16 6.69
CA SER A 43 -9.24 9.14 6.53
C SER A 43 -8.72 10.51 6.97
N MET A 44 -8.74 11.48 6.08
CA MET A 44 -8.32 12.87 6.35
C MET A 44 -9.56 13.73 6.60
N ALA A 45 -10.08 13.69 7.83
CA ALA A 45 -11.32 14.40 8.18
C ALA A 45 -11.11 15.90 8.47
N ASP A 46 -9.87 16.30 8.81
CA ASP A 46 -9.50 17.68 9.16
C ASP A 46 -8.88 18.46 7.99
N THR A 47 -8.87 17.91 6.77
CA THR A 47 -8.36 18.60 5.58
C THR A 47 -9.47 19.27 4.78
N HIS A 48 -9.08 20.09 3.81
CA HIS A 48 -10.01 20.81 2.94
C HIS A 48 -9.88 20.36 1.49
N ASN A 49 -10.98 20.53 0.73
CA ASN A 49 -11.02 20.29 -0.72
C ASN A 49 -10.46 18.91 -1.15
N GLY A 50 -10.77 17.89 -0.34
CA GLY A 50 -10.42 16.51 -0.63
C GLY A 50 -10.96 16.08 -2.00
N ARG A 51 -10.12 15.40 -2.78
CA ARG A 51 -10.48 14.84 -4.09
C ARG A 51 -9.75 13.52 -4.30
N THR A 52 -10.38 12.58 -4.97
CA THR A 52 -9.72 11.34 -5.39
C THR A 52 -8.71 11.64 -6.51
N ILE A 53 -7.58 10.94 -6.49
CA ILE A 53 -6.60 10.99 -7.59
C ILE A 53 -6.99 9.92 -8.62
N ASP A 54 -7.11 10.31 -9.89
CA ASP A 54 -7.42 9.39 -10.99
C ASP A 54 -6.15 8.65 -11.39
N MET A 55 -5.95 7.45 -10.82
CA MET A 55 -4.81 6.58 -11.09
C MET A 55 -5.24 5.11 -11.08
N PRO A 56 -4.51 4.21 -11.77
CA PRO A 56 -4.76 2.78 -11.66
C PRO A 56 -4.55 2.34 -10.21
N LEU A 57 -5.49 1.59 -9.65
CA LEU A 57 -5.40 0.97 -8.32
C LEU A 57 -6.06 -0.42 -8.37
N PRO A 58 -5.51 -1.44 -7.68
CA PRO A 58 -4.26 -1.41 -6.93
C PRO A 58 -3.03 -1.17 -7.83
N GLN A 59 -1.99 -0.53 -7.29
CA GLN A 59 -0.78 -0.16 -8.05
C GLN A 59 0.49 -0.49 -7.27
N PRO A 60 1.43 -1.27 -7.83
CA PRO A 60 2.74 -1.48 -7.24
C PRO A 60 3.53 -0.18 -7.14
N VAL A 61 4.13 0.04 -5.96
CA VAL A 61 4.96 1.20 -5.67
C VAL A 61 6.20 0.81 -4.86
N ILE A 62 7.27 1.57 -5.04
CA ILE A 62 8.41 1.59 -4.13
C ILE A 62 8.28 2.87 -3.30
N TRP A 63 8.15 2.71 -1.98
CA TRP A 63 8.04 3.82 -1.03
C TRP A 63 9.37 4.05 -0.33
N TRP A 64 9.84 5.30 -0.31
CA TRP A 64 11.00 5.70 0.46
C TRP A 64 10.58 6.13 1.87
N SER A 65 10.82 5.25 2.85
CA SER A 65 10.61 5.53 4.28
C SER A 65 11.93 5.88 4.97
N ASP A 66 11.87 6.28 6.25
CA ASP A 66 13.05 6.55 7.08
C ASP A 66 13.89 5.28 7.31
N ASP A 67 13.25 4.11 7.32
CA ASP A 67 13.89 2.78 7.36
C ASP A 67 14.44 2.30 6.00
N GLY A 68 14.26 3.11 4.95
CA GLY A 68 14.70 2.83 3.58
C GLY A 68 13.56 2.46 2.63
N ASP A 69 13.95 1.93 1.48
CA ASP A 69 13.07 1.59 0.37
C ASP A 69 12.23 0.36 0.72
N GLN A 70 10.91 0.47 0.58
CA GLN A 70 9.97 -0.62 0.85
C GLN A 70 9.04 -0.83 -0.34
N ALA A 71 8.77 -2.09 -0.68
CA ALA A 71 7.71 -2.40 -1.63
C ALA A 71 6.36 -2.26 -0.96
N ALA A 72 5.40 -1.66 -1.67
CA ALA A 72 4.03 -1.56 -1.23
C ALA A 72 3.07 -1.62 -2.42
N ILE A 73 1.78 -1.73 -2.11
CA ILE A 73 0.70 -1.56 -3.07
C ILE A 73 -0.13 -0.35 -2.67
N ALA A 74 -0.22 0.65 -3.53
CA ALA A 74 -1.18 1.71 -3.38
C ALA A 74 -2.58 1.15 -3.64
N VAL A 75 -3.47 1.28 -2.66
CA VAL A 75 -4.88 0.87 -2.73
C VAL A 75 -5.84 2.02 -2.58
N GLN A 76 -5.36 3.19 -2.17
CA GLN A 76 -6.13 4.41 -2.00
C GLN A 76 -5.28 5.60 -2.44
N ALA A 77 -5.87 6.56 -3.13
CA ALA A 77 -5.17 7.75 -3.60
C ALA A 77 -6.08 8.99 -3.53
N GLU A 78 -5.69 9.96 -2.71
CA GLU A 78 -6.47 11.16 -2.44
C GLU A 78 -5.57 12.39 -2.36
N ALA A 79 -6.05 13.52 -2.85
CA ALA A 79 -5.40 14.81 -2.72
C ALA A 79 -6.21 15.70 -1.78
N HIS A 80 -5.53 16.37 -0.87
CA HIS A 80 -6.12 17.18 0.19
C HIS A 80 -5.35 18.49 0.32
N ASP A 81 -6.06 19.60 0.45
CA ASP A 81 -5.42 20.89 0.68
C ASP A 81 -5.21 21.11 2.19
N SER A 82 -3.99 21.48 2.58
CA SER A 82 -3.65 21.88 3.94
C SER A 82 -4.21 23.27 4.28
N ASP A 83 -4.23 23.62 5.57
CA ASP A 83 -4.59 24.98 6.02
C ASP A 83 -3.69 26.08 5.40
N GLU A 84 -2.48 25.71 4.99
CA GLU A 84 -1.51 26.60 4.35
C GLU A 84 -1.76 26.76 2.83
N GLY A 85 -2.74 26.03 2.29
CA GLY A 85 -3.14 26.07 0.89
C GLY A 85 -2.28 25.19 -0.03
N GLU A 86 -1.49 24.28 0.53
CA GLU A 86 -0.69 23.32 -0.22
C GLU A 86 -1.50 22.05 -0.46
N THR A 87 -1.55 21.58 -1.71
CA THR A 87 -2.14 20.27 -2.02
C THR A 87 -1.15 19.18 -1.61
N MET A 88 -1.57 18.30 -0.72
CA MET A 88 -0.89 17.07 -0.37
C MET A 88 -1.56 15.91 -1.11
N GLU A 89 -0.79 15.18 -1.90
CA GLU A 89 -1.23 13.96 -2.57
C GLU A 89 -0.82 12.78 -1.71
N VAL A 90 -1.81 12.03 -1.20
CA VAL A 90 -1.62 11.03 -0.16
C VAL A 90 -2.11 9.68 -0.67
N LEU A 91 -1.29 8.66 -0.45
CA LEU A 91 -1.56 7.28 -0.81
C LEU A 91 -1.78 6.44 0.44
N GLY A 92 -2.79 5.59 0.38
CA GLY A 92 -2.96 4.49 1.31
C GLY A 92 -2.30 3.26 0.72
N LEU A 93 -1.29 2.77 1.43
CA LEU A 93 -0.44 1.67 1.03
C LEU A 93 -0.78 0.42 1.85
N ILE A 94 -0.61 -0.75 1.24
CA ILE A 94 -0.53 -2.03 1.93
C ILE A 94 0.90 -2.55 1.75
N LEU A 95 1.53 -2.96 2.84
CA LEU A 95 2.86 -3.59 2.87
C LEU A 95 2.75 -5.12 2.67
N PRO A 96 3.84 -5.82 2.30
CA PRO A 96 3.81 -7.25 2.00
C PRO A 96 3.36 -8.12 3.18
N ASP A 97 3.58 -7.67 4.42
CA ASP A 97 3.10 -8.30 5.66
C ASP A 97 1.58 -8.14 5.86
N GLY A 98 0.94 -7.20 5.15
CA GLY A 98 -0.48 -6.88 5.24
C GLY A 98 -0.78 -5.66 6.11
N GLU A 99 0.25 -5.04 6.70
CA GLU A 99 0.14 -3.77 7.40
C GLU A 99 -0.23 -2.62 6.44
N GLY A 100 -1.07 -1.70 6.90
CA GLY A 100 -1.44 -0.50 6.17
C GLY A 100 -0.54 0.67 6.53
N ALA A 101 -0.03 1.38 5.51
CA ALA A 101 0.82 2.56 5.67
C ALA A 101 0.27 3.76 4.89
N VAL A 102 0.72 4.95 5.24
CA VAL A 102 0.32 6.20 4.56
C VAL A 102 1.58 6.90 4.07
N ALA A 103 1.61 7.24 2.79
CA ALA A 103 2.74 7.91 2.14
C ALA A 103 2.27 9.08 1.29
N LEU A 104 3.16 10.03 1.02
CA LEU A 104 2.90 11.05 0.01
C LEU A 104 3.20 10.49 -1.38
N LEU A 105 2.46 10.94 -2.40
CA LEU A 105 2.69 10.54 -3.78
C LEU A 105 4.10 10.92 -4.26
N GLU A 106 4.69 11.99 -3.72
CA GLU A 106 6.06 12.42 -4.03
C GLU A 106 7.15 11.51 -3.43
N ASP A 107 6.81 10.76 -2.38
CA ASP A 107 7.71 9.83 -1.69
C ASP A 107 7.63 8.40 -2.24
N VAL A 108 6.89 8.19 -3.33
CA VAL A 108 6.76 6.88 -3.97
C VAL A 108 7.12 6.94 -5.45
N ASP A 109 7.70 5.84 -5.93
CA ASP A 109 7.84 5.55 -7.35
C ASP A 109 6.78 4.52 -7.77
N LEU A 110 5.96 4.87 -8.76
CA LEU A 110 4.99 3.93 -9.35
C LEU A 110 5.74 2.97 -10.28
N VAL A 111 5.64 1.67 -10.02
CA VAL A 111 6.38 0.63 -10.75
C VAL A 111 5.45 -0.41 -11.36
N ASP A 112 5.94 -1.12 -12.37
CA ASP A 112 5.26 -2.28 -12.93
C ASP A 112 5.46 -3.50 -12.02
N ASP A 113 4.53 -4.45 -12.00
CA ASP A 113 4.67 -5.64 -11.16
C ASP A 113 5.86 -6.50 -11.59
N THR A 114 6.34 -6.38 -12.83
CA THR A 114 7.55 -7.05 -13.31
C THR A 114 8.85 -6.35 -12.93
N ASP A 115 8.81 -5.22 -12.21
CA ASP A 115 10.01 -4.52 -11.75
C ASP A 115 10.84 -5.40 -10.80
N PRO A 116 12.12 -5.65 -11.12
CA PRO A 116 12.93 -6.56 -10.32
C PRO A 116 13.24 -6.02 -8.93
N THR A 117 13.32 -4.70 -8.75
CA THR A 117 13.58 -4.07 -7.44
C THR A 117 12.38 -4.26 -6.54
N TRP A 118 11.19 -3.98 -7.07
CA TRP A 118 9.95 -4.17 -6.33
C TRP A 118 9.75 -5.64 -5.93
N ARG A 119 9.95 -6.59 -6.85
CA ARG A 119 9.82 -8.02 -6.55
C ARG A 119 10.84 -8.51 -5.52
N ASP A 120 12.07 -7.99 -5.55
CA ASP A 120 13.10 -8.32 -4.55
C ASP A 120 12.71 -7.79 -3.16
N LEU A 121 12.20 -6.56 -3.07
CA LEU A 121 11.70 -5.96 -1.84
C LEU A 121 10.49 -6.73 -1.26
N VAL A 122 9.54 -7.14 -2.09
CA VAL A 122 8.41 -7.99 -1.65
C VAL A 122 8.92 -9.33 -1.13
N ALA A 123 9.81 -9.98 -1.88
CA ALA A 123 10.38 -11.26 -1.50
C ALA A 123 11.23 -11.15 -0.21
N ALA A 124 11.92 -10.03 0.00
CA ALA A 124 12.66 -9.76 1.23
C ALA A 124 11.71 -9.61 2.42
N ALA A 125 10.62 -8.86 2.27
CA ALA A 125 9.64 -8.65 3.33
C ALA A 125 8.90 -9.94 3.74
N VAL A 126 8.48 -10.77 2.79
CA VAL A 126 7.83 -12.07 3.07
C VAL A 126 8.85 -13.14 3.46
N GLY A 127 10.06 -13.06 2.90
CA GLY A 127 11.15 -14.02 3.13
C GLY A 127 11.84 -13.87 4.48
N ASP A 128 11.87 -12.66 5.06
CA ASP A 128 12.44 -12.41 6.40
C ASP A 128 11.66 -13.17 7.50
N GLU A 129 10.41 -13.53 7.23
CA GLU A 129 9.58 -14.31 8.15
C GLU A 129 9.94 -15.82 8.19
N THR A 130 10.75 -16.33 7.25
CA THR A 130 10.97 -17.77 7.05
C THR A 130 12.41 -18.29 7.35
N GLY A 131 13.33 -17.51 7.91
CA GLY A 131 14.57 -18.06 8.53
C GLY A 131 15.78 -17.12 8.51
N ASP A 132 16.77 -17.19 9.41
CA ASP A 132 17.26 -18.33 10.20
C ASP A 132 18.15 -17.80 11.36
N GLU A 133 17.99 -18.36 12.56
CA GLU A 133 18.98 -18.31 13.63
C GLU A 133 20.23 -19.09 13.17
N GLY A 134 21.33 -18.39 12.89
CA GLY A 134 22.65 -18.97 12.61
C GLY A 134 23.68 -18.68 13.69
#